data_AF-A0A1K1R778-F1
#
_entry.id   AF-A0A1K1R778-F1
#
_cell.length_a   1.000
_cell.length_b   1.000
_cell.length_c   1.000
_cell.angle_alpha   90.00
_cell.angle_beta   90.00
_cell.angle_gamma   90.00
#
_symmetry.space_group_name_H-M   'P 1'
#
loop_
_entity.id
_entity.type
_entity.pdbx_description
1 polymer ?
#
loop_
_entity_poly.entity_id
_entity_poly.type
_entity_poly.pdbx_seq_one_letter_code
_entity_poly.pdbx_strand_id
1 'polypeptide(L)'
;MIIHQNTKIGAILKHHPASLDAIVSISPKFEKLRNPILRKLMAGRATIAMASKIGGCQVTDFYTKLAPLGFEIDPAIPANAAEEQELPAFIQSLDEEQVVVLDVRPVIAAGEDPLSLILQTIKTIQAGQVLKIVNTFEPTPLMILLKKQGFEAYADHIEEDLVETWFYKNADINIKVQAGNWEEALKRFENKLQTIDVRALQMPLPMHTILESLDTLPEDKALFVYHKRIPVFLLPELAQRGFEYRAKELASDEVHLLIFRN
;
A
#
# COMPACT_ATOMS: atom_id res chain seq x y z
N MET A 1 -21.46 -5.75 -20.11
CA MET A 1 -21.11 -5.31 -18.73
C MET A 1 -19.78 -4.58 -18.78
N ILE A 2 -19.67 -3.45 -18.09
CA ILE A 2 -18.37 -2.76 -17.94
C ILE A 2 -17.52 -3.52 -16.91
N ILE A 3 -16.26 -3.79 -17.24
CA ILE A 3 -15.31 -4.52 -16.41
C ILE A 3 -14.02 -3.73 -16.22
N HIS A 4 -13.40 -3.93 -15.06
CA HIS A 4 -12.12 -3.35 -14.66
C HIS A 4 -11.40 -4.33 -13.73
N GLN A 5 -10.16 -4.03 -13.32
CA GLN A 5 -9.30 -4.98 -12.60
C GLN A 5 -9.87 -5.52 -11.28
N ASN A 6 -10.72 -4.71 -10.61
CA ASN A 6 -11.39 -5.08 -9.36
C ASN A 6 -12.75 -5.78 -9.58
N THR A 7 -13.16 -6.00 -10.83
CA THR A 7 -14.36 -6.77 -11.16
C THR A 7 -14.18 -8.22 -10.72
N LYS A 8 -15.18 -8.76 -10.02
CA LYS A 8 -15.16 -10.15 -9.54
C LYS A 8 -15.37 -11.15 -10.66
N ILE A 9 -14.57 -12.23 -10.69
CA ILE A 9 -14.69 -13.33 -11.66
C ILE A 9 -16.10 -13.94 -11.61
N GLY A 10 -16.68 -14.11 -10.43
CA GLY A 10 -18.03 -14.64 -10.25
C GLY A 10 -19.12 -13.77 -10.88
N ALA A 11 -18.94 -12.45 -10.93
CA ALA A 11 -19.87 -11.55 -11.60
C ALA A 11 -19.80 -11.70 -13.13
N ILE A 12 -18.59 -11.83 -13.68
CA ILE A 12 -18.33 -12.04 -15.11
C ILE A 12 -18.95 -13.37 -15.58
N LEU A 13 -18.73 -14.45 -14.80
CA LEU A 13 -19.28 -15.78 -15.09
C LEU A 13 -20.81 -15.83 -14.99
N LYS A 14 -21.41 -15.01 -14.12
CA LYS A 14 -22.88 -14.89 -14.00
C LYS A 14 -23.47 -14.07 -15.15
N HIS A 15 -22.74 -13.08 -15.65
CA HIS A 15 -23.20 -12.20 -16.73
C HIS A 15 -23.22 -12.91 -18.08
N HIS A 16 -22.19 -13.70 -18.39
CA HIS A 16 -22.10 -14.41 -19.67
C HIS A 16 -21.53 -15.84 -19.49
N PRO A 17 -22.29 -16.91 -19.79
CA PRO A 17 -21.85 -18.30 -19.57
C PRO A 17 -20.55 -18.68 -20.29
N ALA A 18 -20.36 -18.18 -21.52
CA ALA A 18 -19.14 -18.44 -22.31
C ALA A 18 -17.86 -17.81 -21.72
N SER A 19 -17.99 -16.92 -20.73
CA SER A 19 -16.84 -16.35 -20.03
C SER A 19 -16.02 -17.41 -19.31
N LEU A 20 -16.61 -18.55 -18.96
CA LEU A 20 -15.88 -19.65 -18.33
C LEU A 20 -14.79 -20.18 -19.25
N ASP A 21 -15.14 -20.53 -20.48
CA ASP A 21 -14.17 -21.06 -21.45
C ASP A 21 -13.15 -20.00 -21.85
N ALA A 22 -13.58 -18.74 -21.98
CA ALA A 22 -12.68 -17.61 -22.25
C ALA A 22 -11.62 -17.45 -21.15
N ILE A 23 -12.03 -17.47 -19.87
CA ILE A 23 -11.11 -17.37 -18.73
C ILE A 23 -10.20 -18.59 -18.63
N VAL A 24 -10.75 -19.80 -18.78
CA VAL A 24 -9.96 -21.04 -18.75
C VAL A 24 -8.89 -21.07 -19.85
N SER A 25 -9.16 -20.44 -21.00
CA SER A 25 -8.19 -20.35 -22.09
C SER A 25 -6.97 -19.45 -21.82
N ILE A 26 -7.01 -18.62 -20.77
CA ILE A 26 -5.91 -17.71 -20.42
C ILE A 26 -4.76 -18.48 -19.76
N SER A 27 -5.08 -19.42 -18.87
CA SER A 27 -4.07 -20.18 -18.12
C SER A 27 -4.62 -21.54 -17.69
N PRO A 28 -3.82 -22.64 -17.79
CA PRO A 28 -4.23 -23.96 -17.34
C PRO A 28 -4.54 -24.01 -15.83
N LYS A 29 -4.01 -23.05 -15.05
CA LYS A 29 -4.31 -22.91 -13.61
C LYS A 29 -5.82 -22.66 -13.36
N PHE A 30 -6.57 -22.18 -14.36
CA PHE A 30 -8.00 -21.90 -14.25
C PHE A 30 -8.92 -23.08 -14.55
N GLU A 31 -8.41 -24.25 -14.98
CA GLU A 31 -9.25 -25.44 -15.28
C GLU A 31 -10.15 -25.85 -14.10
N LYS A 32 -9.68 -25.62 -12.87
CA LYS A 32 -10.45 -25.88 -11.65
C LYS A 32 -11.77 -25.10 -11.58
N LEU A 33 -11.93 -23.99 -12.31
CA LEU A 33 -13.17 -23.21 -12.41
C LEU A 33 -14.27 -23.96 -13.18
N ARG A 34 -13.96 -25.00 -13.96
CA ARG A 34 -14.98 -25.85 -14.58
C ARG A 34 -15.80 -26.62 -13.55
N ASN A 35 -15.20 -26.94 -12.40
CA ASN A 35 -15.92 -27.60 -11.31
C ASN A 35 -16.90 -26.60 -10.64
N PRO A 36 -18.23 -26.86 -10.68
CA PRO A 36 -19.23 -25.91 -10.18
C PRO A 36 -19.07 -25.53 -8.69
N ILE A 37 -18.57 -26.45 -7.87
CA ILE A 37 -18.37 -26.23 -6.43
C ILE A 37 -17.17 -25.31 -6.20
N LEU A 38 -16.03 -25.62 -6.83
CA LEU A 38 -14.81 -24.79 -6.74
C LEU A 38 -15.06 -23.41 -7.35
N ARG A 39 -15.78 -23.35 -8.46
CA ARG A 39 -16.22 -22.10 -9.08
C ARG A 39 -16.99 -21.22 -8.12
N LYS A 40 -17.97 -21.77 -7.39
CA LYS A 40 -18.77 -21.01 -6.41
C LYS A 40 -17.91 -20.49 -5.26
N LEU A 41 -16.94 -21.28 -4.80
CA LEU A 41 -16.06 -20.93 -3.68
C LEU A 41 -15.00 -19.88 -4.06
N MET A 42 -14.36 -20.04 -5.22
CA MET A 42 -13.21 -19.23 -5.63
C MET A 42 -13.64 -17.97 -6.41
N ALA A 43 -14.49 -18.12 -7.43
CA ALA A 43 -14.83 -17.03 -8.33
C ALA A 43 -15.62 -15.91 -7.62
N GLY A 44 -16.37 -16.22 -6.58
CA GLY A 44 -17.12 -15.22 -5.81
C GLY A 44 -16.24 -14.22 -5.03
N ARG A 45 -14.97 -14.56 -4.81
CA ARG A 45 -14.02 -13.76 -4.02
C ARG A 45 -12.85 -13.22 -4.85
N ALA A 46 -12.49 -13.89 -5.94
CA ALA A 46 -11.41 -13.45 -6.82
C ALA A 46 -11.84 -12.31 -7.75
N THR A 47 -11.00 -11.27 -7.86
CA THR A 47 -11.08 -10.23 -8.91
C THR A 47 -10.26 -10.63 -10.14
N ILE A 48 -10.38 -9.87 -11.24
CA ILE A 48 -9.51 -10.02 -12.41
C ILE A 48 -8.03 -9.87 -12.01
N ALA A 49 -7.69 -8.86 -11.20
CA ALA A 49 -6.31 -8.65 -10.72
C ALA A 49 -5.79 -9.81 -9.86
N MET A 50 -6.62 -10.36 -8.98
CA MET A 50 -6.22 -11.53 -8.17
C MET A 50 -6.03 -12.76 -9.06
N ALA A 51 -6.94 -12.97 -10.03
CA ALA A 51 -6.86 -14.09 -10.95
C ALA A 51 -5.65 -13.98 -11.87
N SER A 52 -5.27 -12.77 -12.31
CA SER A 52 -4.10 -12.55 -13.17
C SER A 52 -2.80 -12.97 -12.46
N LYS A 53 -2.62 -12.55 -11.20
CA LYS A 53 -1.49 -12.98 -10.34
C LYS A 53 -1.45 -14.50 -10.17
N ILE A 54 -2.57 -15.12 -9.77
CA ILE A 54 -2.65 -16.58 -9.56
C ILE A 54 -2.38 -17.34 -10.87
N GLY A 55 -2.89 -16.83 -11.99
CA GLY A 55 -2.78 -17.43 -13.31
C GLY A 55 -1.41 -17.27 -13.98
N GLY A 56 -0.55 -16.40 -13.45
CA GLY A 56 0.70 -16.01 -14.09
C GLY A 56 0.47 -15.27 -15.42
N CYS A 57 -0.57 -14.45 -15.48
CA CYS A 57 -1.01 -13.75 -16.70
C CYS A 57 -1.34 -12.29 -16.38
N GLN A 58 -1.54 -11.47 -17.41
CA GLN A 58 -1.81 -10.05 -17.27
C GLN A 58 -3.32 -9.77 -17.18
N VAL A 59 -3.69 -8.66 -16.54
CA VAL A 59 -5.09 -8.20 -16.50
C VAL A 59 -5.62 -7.94 -17.92
N THR A 60 -4.76 -7.49 -18.82
CA THR A 60 -5.05 -7.30 -20.26
C THR A 60 -5.43 -8.58 -20.98
N ASP A 61 -4.93 -9.75 -20.54
CA ASP A 61 -5.30 -11.05 -21.14
C ASP A 61 -6.78 -11.36 -20.90
N PHE A 62 -7.30 -11.03 -19.71
CA PHE A 62 -8.73 -11.15 -19.40
C PHE A 62 -9.56 -10.22 -20.27
N TYR A 63 -9.15 -8.97 -20.42
CA TYR A 63 -9.87 -8.01 -21.24
C TYR A 63 -9.93 -8.44 -22.70
N THR A 64 -8.81 -8.91 -23.24
CA THR A 64 -8.71 -9.41 -24.62
C THR A 64 -9.62 -10.61 -24.86
N LYS A 65 -9.71 -11.55 -23.90
CA LYS A 65 -10.56 -12.74 -24.02
C LYS A 65 -12.04 -12.47 -23.77
N LEU A 66 -12.38 -11.47 -22.95
CA LEU A 66 -13.76 -11.14 -22.61
C LEU A 66 -14.37 -10.12 -23.58
N ALA A 67 -13.60 -9.23 -24.21
CA ALA A 67 -14.11 -8.25 -25.16
C ALA A 67 -15.00 -8.86 -26.28
N PRO A 68 -14.64 -9.99 -26.92
CA PRO A 68 -15.49 -10.64 -27.93
C PRO A 68 -16.86 -11.11 -27.42
N LEU A 69 -17.03 -11.24 -26.10
CA LEU A 69 -18.28 -11.65 -25.45
C LEU A 69 -19.16 -10.44 -25.05
N GLY A 70 -18.81 -9.23 -25.50
CA GLY A 70 -19.58 -8.00 -25.21
C GLY A 70 -19.28 -7.38 -23.84
N PHE A 71 -18.11 -7.65 -23.28
CA PHE A 71 -17.61 -6.92 -22.12
C PHE A 71 -16.88 -5.66 -22.58
N GLU A 72 -17.19 -4.54 -21.94
CA GLU A 72 -16.57 -3.24 -22.20
C GLU A 72 -15.57 -2.93 -21.09
N ILE A 73 -14.41 -2.38 -21.42
CA ILE A 73 -13.38 -2.04 -20.43
C ILE A 73 -13.66 -0.62 -19.95
N ASP A 74 -13.64 -0.40 -18.64
CA ASP A 74 -13.69 0.96 -18.08
C ASP A 74 -12.38 1.70 -18.39
N PRO A 75 -12.39 2.75 -19.22
CA PRO A 75 -11.18 3.50 -19.55
C PRO A 75 -10.66 4.34 -18.37
N ALA A 76 -11.44 4.53 -17.30
CA ALA A 76 -11.02 5.29 -16.12
C ALA A 76 -10.10 4.50 -15.18
N ILE A 77 -9.97 3.18 -15.35
CA ILE A 77 -9.11 2.31 -14.53
C ILE A 77 -8.21 1.50 -15.48
N PRO A 78 -7.02 2.01 -15.85
CA PRO A 78 -6.15 1.35 -16.82
C PRO A 78 -5.69 -0.03 -16.32
N ALA A 79 -5.50 -0.97 -17.25
CA ALA A 79 -5.07 -2.35 -16.99
C ALA A 79 -3.68 -2.45 -16.31
N ASN A 80 -2.89 -1.38 -16.41
CA ASN A 80 -1.58 -1.23 -15.77
C ASN A 80 -1.67 -0.63 -14.36
N ALA A 81 -2.86 -0.36 -13.83
CA ALA A 81 -3.04 -0.02 -12.43
C ALA A 81 -3.01 -1.27 -11.53
N ALA A 82 -2.23 -2.30 -11.89
CA ALA A 82 -1.67 -3.12 -10.85
C ALA A 82 -0.96 -2.11 -9.94
N GLU A 83 -1.48 -1.94 -8.72
CA GLU A 83 -0.66 -1.42 -7.65
C GLU A 83 0.48 -2.44 -7.52
N GLU A 84 1.52 -2.29 -8.34
CA GLU A 84 2.89 -2.36 -7.85
C GLU A 84 2.88 -1.37 -6.71
N GLN A 85 2.49 -1.88 -5.54
CA GLN A 85 2.79 -1.19 -4.32
C GLN A 85 4.31 -1.16 -4.36
N GLU A 86 4.87 -0.01 -4.70
CA GLU A 86 6.30 0.24 -4.54
C GLU A 86 6.54 0.41 -3.04
N LEU A 87 7.61 -0.21 -2.54
CA LEU A 87 8.04 -0.08 -1.15
C LEU A 87 7.96 1.40 -0.71
N PRO A 88 7.21 1.73 0.35
CA PRO A 88 7.12 3.08 0.85
C PRO A 88 8.52 3.70 0.96
N ALA A 89 8.76 4.87 0.35
CA ALA A 89 10.11 5.44 0.28
C ALA A 89 10.75 5.68 1.67
N PHE A 90 9.95 5.78 2.74
CA PHE A 90 10.51 5.81 4.09
C PHE A 90 11.29 4.54 4.42
N ILE A 91 10.82 3.36 3.97
CA ILE A 91 11.51 2.06 4.12
C ILE A 91 12.83 2.09 3.34
N GLN A 92 12.82 2.68 2.14
CA GLN A 92 14.02 2.84 1.32
C GLN A 92 15.04 3.82 1.95
N SER A 93 14.59 4.71 2.85
CA SER A 93 15.43 5.70 3.54
C SER A 93 15.91 5.27 4.93
N LEU A 94 15.52 4.08 5.40
CA LEU A 94 15.96 3.54 6.69
C LEU A 94 17.43 3.16 6.63
N ASP A 95 18.18 3.52 7.68
CA ASP A 95 19.53 3.00 7.87
C ASP A 95 19.45 1.48 8.20
N GLU A 96 20.48 0.70 7.86
CA GLU A 96 20.47 -0.77 8.05
C GLU A 96 20.22 -1.17 9.51
N GLU A 97 20.68 -0.39 10.50
CA GLU A 97 20.47 -0.68 11.92
C GLU A 97 19.01 -0.48 12.38
N GLN A 98 18.20 0.21 11.57
CA GLN A 98 16.78 0.42 11.84
C GLN A 98 15.93 -0.76 11.34
N VAL A 99 16.49 -1.67 10.54
CA VAL A 99 15.75 -2.79 9.95
C VAL A 99 16.12 -4.09 10.65
N VAL A 100 15.20 -4.62 11.45
CA VAL A 100 15.31 -5.97 12.00
C VAL A 100 14.79 -6.95 10.95
N VAL A 101 15.67 -7.76 10.36
CA VAL A 101 15.29 -8.75 9.34
C VAL A 101 15.05 -10.11 9.98
N LEU A 102 13.94 -10.74 9.63
CA LEU A 102 13.57 -12.10 10.04
C LEU A 102 13.19 -12.94 8.82
N ASP A 103 14.07 -13.85 8.40
CA ASP A 103 13.75 -14.83 7.35
C ASP A 103 13.04 -16.04 7.95
N VAL A 104 11.77 -16.22 7.60
CA VAL A 104 10.94 -17.32 8.11
C VAL A 104 10.80 -18.47 7.12
N ARG A 105 11.35 -18.35 5.90
CA ARG A 105 11.27 -19.40 4.88
C ARG A 105 11.88 -20.73 5.35
N PRO A 106 13.01 -20.77 6.08
CA PRO A 106 13.55 -22.03 6.59
C PRO A 106 12.62 -22.73 7.59
N VAL A 107 11.94 -21.96 8.45
CA VAL A 107 10.98 -22.48 9.45
C VAL A 107 9.79 -23.12 8.73
N ILE A 108 9.26 -22.43 7.72
CA ILE A 108 8.16 -22.94 6.89
C ILE A 108 8.58 -24.18 6.09
N ALA A 109 9.81 -24.18 5.54
CA ALA A 109 10.35 -25.32 4.80
C ALA A 109 10.52 -26.57 5.69
N ALA A 110 10.76 -26.38 6.99
CA ALA A 110 10.78 -27.46 7.98
C ALA A 110 9.38 -27.95 8.39
N GLY A 111 8.31 -27.29 7.92
CA GLY A 111 6.92 -27.60 8.28
C GLY A 111 6.47 -27.01 9.61
N GLU A 112 7.22 -26.06 10.16
CA GLU A 112 6.94 -25.40 11.43
C GLU A 112 6.20 -24.06 11.23
N ASP A 113 5.44 -23.63 12.25
CA ASP A 113 4.71 -22.35 12.22
C ASP A 113 5.60 -21.18 12.70
N PRO A 114 5.92 -20.20 11.84
CA PRO A 114 6.79 -19.08 12.21
C PRO A 114 6.10 -18.03 13.10
N LEU A 115 4.79 -18.11 13.33
CA LEU A 115 4.03 -17.08 14.04
C LEU A 115 4.61 -16.76 15.42
N SER A 116 4.97 -17.78 16.19
CA SER A 116 5.53 -17.58 17.53
C SER A 116 6.86 -16.84 17.51
N LEU A 117 7.72 -17.17 16.54
CA LEU A 117 9.00 -16.49 16.31
C LEU A 117 8.78 -15.03 15.94
N ILE A 118 7.88 -14.76 14.99
CA ILE A 118 7.54 -13.41 14.55
C ILE A 118 7.02 -12.56 15.73
N LEU A 119 6.09 -13.10 16.53
CA LEU A 119 5.52 -12.39 17.68
C LEU A 119 6.54 -12.14 18.79
N GLN A 120 7.56 -12.99 18.93
CA GLN A 120 8.68 -12.75 19.85
C GLN A 120 9.56 -11.61 19.33
N THR A 121 9.94 -11.65 18.04
CA THR A 121 10.74 -10.58 17.42
C THR A 121 10.03 -9.23 17.47
N ILE A 122 8.71 -9.19 17.26
CA ILE A 122 7.93 -7.95 17.36
C ILE A 122 8.03 -7.30 18.74
N LYS A 123 8.10 -8.11 19.81
CA LYS A 123 8.24 -7.60 21.18
C LYS A 123 9.63 -7.03 21.46
N THR A 124 10.64 -7.38 20.66
CA THR A 124 12.01 -6.88 20.81
C THR A 124 12.29 -5.65 19.96
N ILE A 125 11.40 -5.28 19.03
CA ILE A 125 11.54 -4.08 18.20
C ILE A 125 11.59 -2.84 19.10
N GLN A 126 12.64 -2.04 18.95
CA GLN A 126 12.78 -0.77 19.66
C GLN A 126 12.09 0.37 18.91
N ALA A 127 11.81 1.48 19.60
CA ALA A 127 11.40 2.70 18.92
C ALA A 127 12.47 3.11 17.89
N GLY A 128 12.08 3.48 16.68
CA GLY A 128 12.99 3.74 15.56
C GLY A 128 13.14 2.57 14.60
N GLN A 129 12.79 1.34 15.00
CA GLN A 129 13.03 0.14 14.23
C GLN A 129 11.78 -0.38 13.51
N VAL A 130 12.02 -1.03 12.38
CA VAL A 130 11.01 -1.76 11.61
C VAL A 130 11.38 -3.23 11.55
N LEU A 131 10.38 -4.11 11.50
CA LEU A 131 10.60 -5.52 11.23
C LEU A 131 10.31 -5.82 9.78
N LYS A 132 11.30 -6.40 9.09
CA LYS A 132 11.14 -7.00 7.76
C LYS A 132 11.08 -8.51 7.89
N ILE A 133 9.98 -9.11 7.46
CA ILE A 133 9.81 -10.56 7.37
C ILE A 133 10.05 -10.98 5.93
N VAL A 134 10.92 -11.96 5.70
CA VAL A 134 11.09 -12.61 4.40
C VAL A 134 10.30 -13.91 4.41
N ASN A 135 9.29 -14.01 3.54
CA ASN A 135 8.35 -15.13 3.49
C ASN A 135 8.17 -15.62 2.03
N THR A 136 7.50 -16.76 1.84
CA THR A 136 7.10 -17.27 0.50
C THR A 136 5.69 -16.82 0.08
N PHE A 137 4.96 -16.13 0.97
CA PHE A 137 3.61 -15.63 0.68
C PHE A 137 3.28 -14.40 1.54
N GLU A 138 2.29 -13.62 1.10
CA GLU A 138 1.77 -12.50 1.87
C GLU A 138 1.00 -12.96 3.12
N PRO A 139 1.42 -12.57 4.34
CA PRO A 139 0.79 -13.04 5.57
C PRO A 139 -0.40 -12.16 5.97
N THR A 140 -1.41 -12.04 5.10
CA THR A 140 -2.57 -11.13 5.30
C THR A 140 -3.24 -11.26 6.69
N PRO A 141 -3.48 -12.47 7.25
CA PRO A 141 -4.07 -12.57 8.60
C PRO A 141 -3.20 -11.95 9.70
N LEU A 142 -1.88 -12.10 9.61
CA LEU A 142 -0.92 -11.52 10.53
C LEU A 142 -0.89 -10.00 10.41
N MET A 143 -0.93 -9.48 9.17
CA MET A 143 -1.03 -8.03 8.91
C MET A 143 -2.26 -7.42 9.58
N ILE A 144 -3.42 -8.06 9.45
CA ILE A 144 -4.66 -7.60 10.09
C ILE A 144 -4.54 -7.68 11.63
N LEU A 145 -3.95 -8.75 12.16
CA LEU A 145 -3.76 -8.94 13.59
C LEU A 145 -2.91 -7.82 14.19
N LEU A 146 -1.75 -7.55 13.59
CA LEU A 146 -0.80 -6.54 14.08
C LEU A 146 -1.31 -5.13 13.84
N LYS A 147 -2.11 -4.90 12.81
CA LYS A 147 -2.83 -3.64 12.62
C LYS A 147 -3.73 -3.27 13.77
N LYS A 148 -4.45 -4.25 14.33
CA LYS A 148 -5.25 -4.04 15.55
C LYS A 148 -4.40 -3.75 16.79
N GLN A 149 -3.13 -4.11 16.78
CA GLN A 149 -2.15 -3.84 17.85
C GLN A 149 -1.37 -2.53 17.62
N GLY A 150 -1.76 -1.74 16.62
CA GLY A 150 -1.19 -0.42 16.35
C GLY A 150 0.01 -0.41 15.40
N PHE A 151 0.35 -1.55 14.78
CA PHE A 151 1.33 -1.58 13.69
C PHE A 151 0.69 -1.19 12.36
N GLU A 152 1.46 -0.60 11.47
CA GLU A 152 1.16 -0.62 10.05
C GLU A 152 1.95 -1.75 9.42
N ALA A 153 1.44 -2.26 8.28
CA ALA A 153 2.04 -3.38 7.58
C ALA A 153 2.02 -3.15 6.08
N TYR A 154 3.07 -3.62 5.41
CA TYR A 154 3.27 -3.46 3.98
C TYR A 154 3.86 -4.75 3.41
N ALA A 155 3.38 -5.23 2.26
CA ALA A 155 3.90 -6.43 1.63
C ALA A 155 4.39 -6.12 0.21
N ASP A 156 5.66 -6.40 -0.04
CA ASP A 156 6.29 -6.31 -1.35
C ASP A 156 6.44 -7.71 -1.96
N HIS A 157 5.91 -7.88 -3.17
CA HIS A 157 5.90 -9.15 -3.89
C HIS A 157 7.07 -9.15 -4.88
N ILE A 158 8.23 -9.66 -4.46
CA ILE A 158 9.45 -9.66 -5.26
C ILE A 158 9.39 -10.76 -6.34
N GLU A 159 9.04 -11.99 -5.95
CA GLU A 159 8.90 -13.17 -6.83
C GLU A 159 7.78 -14.12 -6.35
N GLU A 160 7.47 -15.18 -7.10
CA GLU A 160 6.36 -16.13 -6.77
C GLU A 160 6.51 -16.76 -5.37
N ASP A 161 7.75 -17.01 -4.92
CA ASP A 161 8.08 -17.56 -3.59
C ASP A 161 8.93 -16.59 -2.74
N LEU A 162 8.88 -15.29 -3.04
CA LEU A 162 9.60 -14.26 -2.29
C LEU A 162 8.73 -13.03 -2.04
N VAL A 163 8.26 -12.92 -0.81
CA VAL A 163 7.46 -11.80 -0.33
C VAL A 163 8.17 -11.19 0.88
N GLU A 164 8.45 -9.89 0.83
CA GLU A 164 8.95 -9.13 1.96
C GLU A 164 7.79 -8.41 2.64
N THR A 165 7.54 -8.67 3.92
CA THR A 165 6.48 -7.99 4.68
C THR A 165 7.08 -7.15 5.79
N TRP A 166 6.77 -5.86 5.79
CA TRP A 166 7.31 -4.85 6.68
C TRP A 166 6.27 -4.48 7.74
N PHE A 167 6.71 -4.38 9.00
CA PHE A 167 5.90 -4.00 10.15
C PHE A 167 6.57 -2.88 10.92
N TYR A 168 5.80 -1.83 11.22
CA TYR A 168 6.31 -0.64 11.90
C TYR A 168 5.19 0.08 12.64
N LYS A 169 5.53 0.96 13.58
CA LYS A 169 4.57 1.87 14.24
C LYS A 169 4.86 3.29 13.80
N ASN A 170 3.87 4.04 13.33
CA ASN A 170 4.07 5.41 12.84
C ASN A 170 4.73 6.35 13.85
N ALA A 171 4.46 6.20 15.15
CA ALA A 171 5.07 7.02 16.20
C ALA A 171 6.54 6.66 16.46
N ASP A 172 6.94 5.45 16.10
CA ASP A 172 8.30 4.96 16.32
C ASP A 172 9.18 5.17 15.08
N ILE A 173 8.65 5.58 13.93
CA ILE A 173 9.53 5.86 12.78
C ILE A 173 10.23 7.18 13.04
N ASN A 174 11.48 7.09 13.50
CA ASN A 174 12.42 8.20 13.50
C ASN A 174 12.88 8.42 12.06
N ILE A 175 11.95 8.90 11.22
CA ILE A 175 12.31 9.53 9.96
C ILE A 175 13.31 10.61 10.36
N LYS A 176 14.42 10.78 9.63
CA LYS A 176 15.27 11.96 9.73
C LYS A 176 14.43 13.18 9.36
N VAL A 177 13.52 13.57 10.25
CA VAL A 177 12.79 14.81 10.25
C VAL A 177 13.90 15.83 10.31
N GLN A 178 14.08 16.58 9.23
CA GLN A 178 14.97 17.72 9.25
C GLN A 178 14.37 18.76 10.21
N ALA A 179 14.44 18.51 11.51
CA ALA A 179 14.07 19.46 12.54
C ALA A 179 14.98 20.69 12.49
N GLY A 180 16.17 20.55 11.88
CA GLY A 180 17.25 21.53 11.83
C GLY A 180 16.90 22.91 11.29
N ASN A 181 15.78 23.10 10.58
CA ASN A 181 15.46 24.39 9.96
C ASN A 181 13.96 24.77 10.10
N TRP A 182 13.24 24.25 11.09
CA TRP A 182 11.81 24.58 11.28
C TRP A 182 11.57 26.10 11.40
N GLU A 183 12.33 26.76 12.26
CA GLU A 183 12.19 28.20 12.54
C GLU A 183 12.56 29.05 11.31
N GLU A 184 13.59 28.65 10.57
CA GLU A 184 13.99 29.30 9.33
C GLU A 184 12.93 29.14 8.24
N ALA A 185 12.38 27.93 8.08
CA ALA A 185 11.34 27.67 7.10
C ALA A 185 10.05 28.42 7.46
N LEU A 186 9.68 28.48 8.74
CA LEU A 186 8.53 29.26 9.20
C LEU A 186 8.72 30.75 8.90
N LYS A 187 9.93 31.28 9.14
CA LYS A 187 10.28 32.68 8.86
C LYS A 187 10.33 32.98 7.36
N ARG A 188 10.83 32.05 6.53
CA ARG A 188 10.85 32.16 5.05
C ARG A 188 9.44 32.38 4.50
N PHE A 189 8.43 31.77 5.11
CA PHE A 189 7.05 31.80 4.62
C PHE A 189 6.07 32.53 5.54
N GLU A 190 6.50 33.34 6.51
CA GLU A 190 5.66 33.93 7.57
C GLU A 190 4.38 34.62 7.06
N ASN A 191 4.43 35.29 5.90
CA ASN A 191 3.28 35.94 5.25
C ASN A 191 2.74 35.21 4.01
N LYS A 192 3.20 33.98 3.81
CA LYS A 192 2.95 33.14 2.63
C LYS A 192 2.48 31.73 3.02
N LEU A 193 1.93 31.58 4.22
CA LEU A 193 1.35 30.32 4.68
C LEU A 193 -0.09 30.18 4.22
N GLN A 194 -0.42 29.01 3.67
CA GLN A 194 -1.77 28.51 3.59
C GLN A 194 -1.93 27.42 4.64
N THR A 195 -2.97 27.51 5.48
CA THR A 195 -3.10 26.62 6.63
C THR A 195 -4.29 25.68 6.45
N ILE A 196 -4.09 24.40 6.76
CA ILE A 196 -5.15 23.39 6.82
C ILE A 196 -5.05 22.58 8.12
N ASP A 197 -6.19 22.11 8.61
CA ASP A 197 -6.26 21.21 9.76
C ASP A 197 -6.91 19.90 9.34
N VAL A 198 -6.16 18.80 9.44
CA VAL A 198 -6.62 17.46 9.07
C VAL A 198 -6.76 16.53 10.29
N ARG A 199 -6.61 17.05 11.51
CA ARG A 199 -6.66 16.24 12.75
C ARG A 199 -8.02 15.57 12.96
N ALA A 200 -9.11 16.17 12.48
CA ALA A 200 -10.45 15.62 12.58
C ALA A 200 -10.74 14.50 11.55
N LEU A 201 -9.90 14.37 10.51
CA LEU A 201 -10.18 13.50 9.38
C LEU A 201 -9.74 12.05 9.65
N GLN A 202 -10.57 11.10 9.21
CA GLN A 202 -10.27 9.67 9.25
C GLN A 202 -9.43 9.28 8.02
N MET A 203 -8.53 8.31 8.17
CA MET A 203 -7.73 7.81 7.04
C MET A 203 -8.63 7.28 5.91
N PRO A 204 -8.30 7.54 4.62
CA PRO A 204 -7.12 8.23 4.09
C PRO A 204 -7.29 9.75 3.84
N LEU A 205 -8.38 10.35 4.32
CA LEU A 205 -8.76 11.73 4.00
C LEU A 205 -7.71 12.80 4.35
N PRO A 206 -6.92 12.71 5.45
CA PRO A 206 -5.85 13.66 5.71
C PRO A 206 -4.90 13.80 4.51
N MET A 207 -4.51 12.68 3.92
CA MET A 207 -3.58 12.65 2.80
C MET A 207 -4.18 13.31 1.57
N HIS A 208 -5.40 12.91 1.16
CA HIS A 208 -6.06 13.50 -0.01
C HIS A 208 -6.24 15.01 0.13
N THR A 209 -6.68 15.47 1.32
CA THR A 209 -6.88 16.89 1.59
C THR A 209 -5.59 17.69 1.47
N ILE A 210 -4.47 17.14 1.97
CA ILE A 210 -3.16 17.78 1.85
C ILE A 210 -2.72 17.83 0.39
N LEU A 211 -2.81 16.72 -0.35
CA LEU A 211 -2.42 16.64 -1.76
C LEU A 211 -3.23 17.59 -2.65
N GLU A 212 -4.55 17.63 -2.48
CA GLU A 212 -5.44 18.57 -3.19
C GLU A 212 -5.10 20.04 -2.86
N SER A 213 -4.75 20.32 -1.60
CA SER A 213 -4.31 21.65 -1.20
C SER A 213 -2.97 22.04 -1.84
N LEU A 214 -2.05 21.08 -2.03
CA LEU A 214 -0.77 21.29 -2.68
C LEU A 214 -0.91 21.50 -4.20
N ASP A 215 -1.86 20.83 -4.84
CA ASP A 215 -2.14 20.98 -6.28
C ASP A 215 -2.63 22.40 -6.63
N THR A 216 -3.27 23.08 -5.69
CA THR A 216 -3.76 24.46 -5.84
C THR A 216 -2.88 25.52 -5.14
N LEU A 217 -1.78 25.10 -4.49
CA LEU A 217 -0.91 25.99 -3.74
C LEU A 217 -0.06 26.85 -4.71
N PRO A 218 -0.07 28.18 -4.57
CA PRO A 218 0.84 29.06 -5.33
C PRO A 218 2.31 28.72 -5.07
N GLU A 219 3.16 28.85 -6.09
CA GLU A 219 4.57 28.46 -6.03
C GLU A 219 5.38 29.19 -4.95
N ASP A 220 4.97 30.41 -4.58
CA ASP A 220 5.67 31.22 -3.59
C ASP A 220 5.18 30.97 -2.15
N LYS A 221 4.20 30.08 -1.95
CA LYS A 221 3.59 29.75 -0.67
C LYS A 221 4.04 28.41 -0.11
N ALA A 222 3.86 28.26 1.20
CA ALA A 222 4.00 26.99 1.90
C ALA A 222 2.66 26.58 2.51
N LEU A 223 2.41 25.28 2.56
CA LEU A 223 1.26 24.68 3.22
C LEU A 223 1.64 24.31 4.65
N PHE A 224 0.95 24.91 5.62
CA PHE A 224 1.03 24.57 7.03
C PHE A 224 -0.10 23.60 7.38
N VAL A 225 0.22 22.44 7.95
CA VAL A 225 -0.74 21.38 8.24
C VAL A 225 -0.71 21.05 9.73
N TYR A 226 -1.87 21.16 10.37
CA TYR A 226 -2.10 20.53 11.66
C TYR A 226 -2.44 19.05 11.46
N HIS A 227 -1.61 18.17 12.02
CA HIS A 227 -1.76 16.72 11.92
C HIS A 227 -1.64 16.06 13.31
N LYS A 228 -2.19 14.86 13.46
CA LYS A 228 -2.13 14.10 14.73
C LYS A 228 -0.83 13.31 14.95
N ARG A 229 -0.06 13.13 13.89
CA ARG A 229 1.13 12.26 13.81
C ARG A 229 1.83 12.51 12.48
N ILE A 230 3.07 12.10 12.30
CA ILE A 230 3.75 12.26 11.01
C ILE A 230 3.04 11.37 9.96
N PRO A 231 2.51 11.92 8.86
CA PRO A 231 1.86 11.15 7.81
C PRO A 231 2.92 10.51 6.90
N VAL A 232 3.49 9.39 7.34
CA VAL A 232 4.62 8.75 6.64
C VAL A 232 4.32 8.39 5.18
N PHE A 233 3.06 8.07 4.84
CA PHE A 233 2.63 7.80 3.47
C PHE A 233 2.55 9.04 2.58
N LEU A 234 2.45 10.23 3.16
CA LEU A 234 2.42 11.48 2.41
C LEU A 234 3.82 11.86 1.92
N LEU A 235 4.87 11.56 2.69
CA LEU A 235 6.22 12.06 2.43
C LEU A 235 6.78 11.64 1.06
N PRO A 236 6.58 10.40 0.58
CA PRO A 236 6.95 10.01 -0.78
C PRO A 236 6.22 10.84 -1.85
N GLU A 237 4.91 11.06 -1.69
CA GLU A 237 4.11 11.88 -2.62
C GLU A 237 4.64 13.32 -2.69
N LEU A 238 5.08 13.88 -1.56
CA LEU A 238 5.70 15.21 -1.54
C LEU A 238 6.99 15.23 -2.36
N ALA A 239 7.88 14.26 -2.12
CA ALA A 239 9.16 14.19 -2.82
C ALA A 239 8.97 14.01 -4.34
N GLN A 240 8.06 13.12 -4.76
CA GLN A 240 7.75 12.91 -6.19
C GLN A 240 7.19 14.17 -6.86
N ARG A 241 6.42 14.97 -6.11
CA ARG A 241 5.86 16.24 -6.60
C ARG A 241 6.80 17.44 -6.41
N GLY A 242 8.05 17.21 -6.01
CA GLY A 242 9.06 18.25 -5.84
C GLY A 242 8.84 19.17 -4.62
N PHE A 243 8.07 18.69 -3.64
CA PHE A 243 7.88 19.39 -2.36
C PHE A 243 8.88 18.90 -1.32
N GLU A 244 9.44 19.85 -0.59
CA GLU A 244 10.10 19.62 0.68
C GLU A 244 9.10 19.73 1.83
N TYR A 245 9.43 19.11 2.95
CA TYR A 245 8.69 19.30 4.18
C TYR A 245 9.62 19.50 5.39
N ARG A 246 9.07 20.14 6.42
CA ARG A 246 9.60 20.15 7.79
C ARG A 246 8.47 19.70 8.70
N ALA A 247 8.79 18.84 9.66
CA ALA A 247 7.83 18.39 10.67
C ALA A 247 8.31 18.82 12.05
N LYS A 248 7.37 19.23 12.90
CA LYS A 248 7.62 19.51 14.31
C LYS A 248 6.58 18.78 15.14
N GLU A 249 7.05 17.81 15.91
CA GLU A 249 6.23 17.10 16.89
C GLU A 249 6.19 17.93 18.19
N LEU A 250 4.98 18.26 18.65
CA LEU A 250 4.74 19.08 19.83
C LEU A 250 4.22 18.24 20.99
N ALA A 251 3.41 17.22 20.68
CA ALA A 251 2.88 16.24 21.61
C ALA A 251 2.60 14.91 20.88
N SER A 252 2.23 13.86 21.63
CA SER A 252 1.96 12.54 21.07
C SER A 252 0.80 12.47 20.07
N ASP A 253 -0.07 13.47 20.03
CA ASP A 253 -1.16 13.62 19.08
C ASP A 253 -1.17 14.98 18.35
N GLU A 254 -0.02 15.68 18.35
CA GLU A 254 0.11 17.00 17.72
C GLU A 254 1.43 17.13 16.96
N VAL A 255 1.31 17.15 15.64
CA VAL A 255 2.40 17.34 14.68
C VAL A 255 2.03 18.49 13.77
N HIS A 256 2.94 19.44 13.63
CA HIS A 256 2.87 20.46 12.60
C HIS A 256 3.76 20.08 11.43
N LEU A 257 3.21 20.17 10.21
CA LEU A 257 3.97 20.01 8.98
C LEU A 257 4.00 21.34 8.26
N LEU A 258 5.14 21.66 7.68
CA LEU A 258 5.33 22.76 6.76
C LEU A 258 5.82 22.16 5.44
N ILE A 259 5.06 22.32 4.37
CA ILE A 259 5.32 21.72 3.06
C ILE A 259 5.48 22.85 2.03
N PHE A 260 6.55 22.83 1.24
CA PHE A 260 6.88 23.91 0.31
C PHE A 260 7.65 23.40 -0.90
N ARG A 261 7.60 24.12 -2.03
CA ARG A 261 8.45 23.83 -3.19
C ARG A 261 9.86 24.37 -2.94
N ASN A 262 10.86 23.69 -3.50
CA ASN A 262 12.26 24.13 -3.37
C ASN A 262 12.50 25.46 -4.09
#